data_AF-A0A4R6WN55-F1
#
_entry.id   AF-A0A4R6WN55-F1
#
_cell.length_a   1.000
_cell.length_b   1.000
_cell.length_c   1.000
_cell.angle_alpha   90.00
_cell.angle_beta   90.00
_cell.angle_gamma   90.00
#
_symmetry.space_group_name_H-M   'P 1'
#
loop_
_entity.id
_entity.type
_entity.pdbx_description
1 polymer ?
#
loop_
_entity_poly.entity_id
_entity_poly.type
_entity_poly.pdbx_seq_one_letter_code
_entity_poly.pdbx_strand_id
1 'polypeptide(L)' 'MIDVEGAERMLLKTTILVIKTRLQVRNYFVTIEKDLPGGHQIRLSTGSVINLSTKGKIVLQGKPDNELKEMLGFLRD' A
#
# COMPACT_ATOMS: atom_id res chain seq x y z
N MET A 1 -5.22 23.69 -17.94
CA MET A 1 -5.88 22.50 -17.35
C MET A 1 -4.92 21.90 -16.36
N ILE A 2 -5.36 21.62 -15.13
CA ILE A 2 -4.57 20.82 -14.18
C ILE A 2 -4.64 19.38 -14.67
N ASP A 3 -3.48 18.74 -14.86
CA ASP A 3 -3.41 17.31 -15.16
C ASP A 3 -3.71 16.51 -13.88
N VAL A 4 -5.01 16.30 -13.65
CA VAL A 4 -5.52 15.58 -12.49
C VAL A 4 -5.03 14.13 -12.48
N GLU A 5 -4.98 13.48 -13.66
CA GLU A 5 -4.50 12.10 -13.77
C GLU A 5 -3.01 11.98 -13.45
N GLY A 6 -2.19 12.94 -13.90
CA GLY A 6 -0.78 13.03 -13.56
C GLY A 6 -0.56 13.19 -12.05
N ALA A 7 -1.35 14.05 -11.40
CA ALA A 7 -1.30 14.27 -9.96
C ALA A 7 -1.70 13.00 -9.17
N GLU A 8 -2.77 12.32 -9.56
CA GLU A 8 -3.21 11.07 -8.93
C GLU A 8 -2.14 9.96 -9.05
N ARG A 9 -1.49 9.83 -10.20
CA ARG A 9 -0.40 8.86 -10.40
C ARG A 9 0.83 9.19 -9.54
N MET A 10 1.19 10.47 -9.42
CA MET A 10 2.31 10.90 -8.56
C MET A 10 2.01 10.65 -7.08
N LEU A 11 0.78 10.94 -6.65
CA LEU A 11 0.33 10.65 -5.30
C LEU A 11 0.41 9.15 -5.01
N LEU A 12 -0.10 8.30 -5.90
CA LEU A 12 -0.06 6.85 -5.75
C LEU A 12 1.39 6.33 -5.62
N LYS A 13 2.31 6.78 -6.49
CA LYS A 13 3.73 6.39 -6.41
C LYS A 13 4.36 6.80 -5.07
N THR A 14 4.02 7.99 -4.59
CA THR A 14 4.52 8.49 -3.30
C THR A 14 3.97 7.66 -2.14
N THR A 15 2.69 7.31 -2.16
CA THR A 15 2.06 6.43 -1.18
C THR A 15 2.69 5.04 -1.16
N ILE A 16 2.94 4.44 -2.34
CA ILE A 16 3.63 3.15 -2.45
C ILE A 16 5.02 3.21 -1.81
N LEU A 17 5.78 4.27 -2.10
CA LEU A 17 7.12 4.47 -1.54
C LEU A 17 7.06 4.58 0.00
N VAL A 18 6.17 5.39 0.54
CA VAL A 18 6.00 5.54 2.00
C VAL A 18 5.65 4.22 2.66
N ILE A 19 4.71 3.45 2.09
CA ILE A 19 4.28 2.17 2.63
C ILE A 19 5.42 1.14 2.59
N LYS A 20 6.13 1.05 1.46
CA LYS A 20 7.30 0.18 1.34
C LYS A 20 8.37 0.48 2.38
N THR A 21 8.72 1.76 2.54
CA THR A 21 9.73 2.16 3.52
C THR A 21 9.30 1.77 4.94
N ARG A 22 8.03 1.98 5.31
CA ARG A 22 7.51 1.57 6.61
C ARG A 22 7.56 0.05 6.80
N LEU A 23 7.18 -0.72 5.78
CA LEU A 23 7.26 -2.18 5.78
C LEU A 23 8.70 -2.66 6.00
N GLN A 24 9.67 -2.10 5.26
CA GLN A 24 11.07 -2.50 5.33
C GLN A 24 11.71 -2.19 6.69
N VAL A 25 11.43 -1.01 7.27
CA VAL A 25 11.90 -0.65 8.64
C VAL A 25 11.40 -1.64 9.70
N ARG A 26 10.28 -2.30 9.42
CA ARG A 26 9.62 -3.30 10.29
C ARG A 26 9.92 -4.75 9.89
N ASN A 27 10.88 -4.99 8.99
CA ASN A 27 11.26 -6.31 8.47
C ASN A 27 10.15 -7.05 7.68
N TYR A 28 9.14 -6.34 7.16
CA TYR A 28 8.23 -6.91 6.16
C TYR A 28 8.87 -6.87 4.78
N PHE A 29 9.16 -8.05 4.23
CA PHE A 29 9.68 -8.16 2.88
C PHE A 29 8.55 -8.11 1.86
N VAL A 30 8.69 -7.21 0.88
CA VAL A 30 7.82 -7.18 -0.30
C VAL A 30 8.31 -8.23 -1.28
N THR A 31 7.44 -9.18 -1.63
CA THR A 31 7.76 -10.30 -2.53
C THR A 31 7.26 -10.08 -3.94
N ILE A 32 6.14 -9.38 -4.12
CA ILE A 32 5.55 -9.12 -5.43
C ILE A 32 4.91 -7.73 -5.45
N GLU A 33 5.16 -7.00 -6.52
CA GLU A 33 4.48 -5.75 -6.87
C GLU A 33 3.77 -5.91 -8.20
N LYS A 34 2.54 -5.40 -8.27
CA LYS A 34 1.73 -5.46 -9.47
C LYS A 34 0.95 -4.16 -9.65
N ASP A 35 1.16 -3.51 -10.78
CA ASP A 35 0.32 -2.40 -11.21
C ASP A 35 -1.06 -2.94 -11.62
N LEU A 36 -2.12 -2.28 -11.12
CA LEU A 36 -3.50 -2.63 -11.42
C LEU A 36 -4.23 -1.44 -12.04
N PRO A 37 -5.28 -1.65 -12.84
CA PRO A 37 -6.16 -0.57 -13.26
C PRO A 37 -6.72 0.17 -12.02
N GLY A 38 -6.34 1.43 -11.85
CA GLY A 38 -6.76 2.25 -10.71
C GLY A 38 -6.00 2.00 -9.40
N GLY A 39 -4.84 1.34 -9.42
CA GLY A 39 -4.10 1.08 -8.19
C GLY A 39 -2.80 0.28 -8.34
N HIS A 40 -2.36 -0.26 -7.22
CA HIS A 40 -1.16 -1.08 -7.09
C HIS A 40 -1.36 -2.15 -6.01
N GLN A 41 -0.83 -3.34 -6.21
CA GLN A 41 -0.88 -4.43 -5.24
C GLN A 41 0.52 -4.79 -4.78
N ILE A 42 0.68 -4.94 -3.47
CA ILE A 42 1.90 -5.35 -2.80
C ILE A 42 1.62 -6.66 -2.06
N ARG A 43 2.43 -7.69 -2.29
CA ARG A 43 2.39 -8.93 -1.50
C ARG A 43 3.58 -8.97 -0.55
N LEU A 44 3.31 -9.33 0.70
CA LEU A 44 4.32 -9.51 1.74
C LEU A 44 4.74 -10.97 1.84
N SER A 45 5.95 -11.21 2.34
CA SER A 45 6.46 -12.57 2.64
C SER A 45 5.60 -13.34 3.65
N THR A 46 4.85 -12.62 4.51
CA THR A 46 3.88 -13.18 5.46
C THR A 46 2.62 -13.76 4.79
N GLY A 47 2.46 -13.56 3.47
CA GLY A 47 1.26 -13.95 2.73
C GLY A 47 0.16 -12.89 2.71
N SER A 48 0.33 -11.78 3.44
CA SER A 48 -0.58 -10.63 3.40
C SER A 48 -0.50 -9.90 2.06
N VAL A 49 -1.63 -9.39 1.60
CA VAL A 49 -1.78 -8.62 0.35
C VAL A 49 -2.33 -7.24 0.68
N ILE A 50 -1.63 -6.21 0.21
CA ILE A 50 -2.03 -4.80 0.34
C ILE A 50 -2.43 -4.30 -1.04
N ASN A 51 -3.66 -3.83 -1.18
CA ASN A 51 -4.14 -3.16 -2.37
C ASN A 51 -4.22 -1.65 -2.10
N LEU A 52 -3.61 -0.86 -2.98
CA LEU A 52 -3.56 0.59 -2.94
C LEU A 52 -4.33 1.12 -4.14
N SER A 53 -5.33 1.96 -3.92
CA SER A 53 -6.05 2.60 -5.03
C SER A 53 -5.51 4.00 -5.31
N THR A 54 -5.66 4.49 -6.55
CA THR A 54 -5.38 5.89 -6.92
C THR A 54 -6.20 6.90 -6.11
N LYS A 55 -7.32 6.46 -5.52
CA LYS A 55 -8.19 7.25 -4.63
C LYS A 55 -7.71 7.27 -3.17
N GLY A 56 -6.53 6.75 -2.87
CA GLY A 56 -5.95 6.73 -1.52
C GLY A 56 -6.51 5.65 -0.59
N LYS A 57 -7.46 4.82 -1.04
CA LYS A 57 -7.94 3.67 -0.27
C LYS A 57 -6.87 2.59 -0.22
N ILE A 58 -6.57 2.12 0.99
CA ILE A 58 -5.72 0.97 1.26
C ILE A 58 -6.66 -0.18 1.68
N VAL A 59 -6.43 -1.40 1.18
CA VAL A 59 -7.17 -2.61 1.59
C VAL A 59 -6.17 -3.70 1.90
N LEU A 60 -6.29 -4.30 3.07
CA LEU A 60 -5.47 -5.40 3.52
C LEU A 60 -6.25 -6.71 3.44
N GLN A 61 -5.69 -7.72 2.77
CA GLN A 61 -6.27 -9.04 2.58
C GLN A 61 -5.29 -10.11 3.08
N GLY A 62 -5.80 -11.16 3.74
CA GLY A 62 -4.99 -12.25 4.31
C GLY A 62 -5.11 -12.33 5.83
N LYS A 63 -4.11 -12.92 6.50
CA LYS A 63 -3.94 -12.85 7.96
C LYS A 63 -2.93 -11.75 8.30
N PRO A 64 -3.30 -10.47 8.24
CA PRO A 64 -2.43 -9.43 8.77
C PRO A 64 -2.35 -9.57 10.28
N ASP A 65 -1.13 -9.59 10.80
CA ASP A 65 -0.90 -9.36 12.22
C ASP A 65 -1.37 -7.95 12.63
N ASN A 66 -1.49 -7.72 13.94
CA ASN A 66 -1.98 -6.46 14.48
C ASN A 66 -1.01 -5.30 14.20
N GLU A 67 0.30 -5.57 14.14
CA GLU A 67 1.33 -4.56 13.87
C GLU A 67 1.17 -3.97 12.46
N LEU A 68 0.90 -4.81 11.46
CA LEU A 68 0.66 -4.39 10.09
C LEU A 68 -0.59 -3.51 9.95
N LYS A 69 -1.64 -3.81 10.72
CA LYS A 69 -2.87 -2.98 10.76
C LYS A 69 -2.61 -1.62 11.38
N GLU A 70 -1.91 -1.55 12.51
CA GLU A 70 -1.54 -0.30 13.17
C GLU A 70 -0.66 0.57 12.26
N MET A 71 0.35 -0.02 11.62
CA MET A 71 1.29 0.67 10.73
C MET A 71 0.59 1.34 9.53
N LEU A 72 -0.45 0.70 9.00
CA LEU A 72 -1.24 1.20 7.87
C LEU A 72 -2.43 2.07 8.31
N GLY A 73 -2.60 2.31 9.62
CA GLY A 73 -3.64 3.19 10.16
C GLY A 73 -5.05 2.59 10.16
N PHE A 74 -5.19 1.25 10.12
CA PHE A 74 -6.48 0.56 10.19
C PHE A 74 -7.00 0.34 11.63
N LEU A 75 -6.18 0.63 12.65
CA LEU A 75 -6.58 0.60 14.05
C LEU A 75 -6.60 2.04 14.59
N ARG A 76 -7.74 2.71 14.37
CA ARG A 76 -8.21 3.83 15.19
C ARG A 76 -9.74 3.78 15.19
N ASP A 77 -10.30 3.15 16.22
CA ASP A 77 -11.49 3.67 16.89
C ASP A 77 -11.01 4.54 18.06
#